data_AF-S0G2I4-F1
#
_entry.id   AF-S0G2I4-F1
#
_cell.length_a   1.000
_cell.length_b   1.000
_cell.length_c   1.000
_cell.angle_alpha   90.00
_cell.angle_beta   90.00
_cell.angle_gamma   90.00
#
_symmetry.space_group_name_H-M   'P 1'
#
loop_
_entity.id
_entity.type
_entity.pdbx_description
1 polymer ?
#
loop_
_entity_poly.entity_id
_entity_poly.type
_entity_poly.pdbx_seq_one_letter_code
_entity_poly.pdbx_strand_id
1 'polypeptide(L)' 'MIMPSSNYWNVAHGLTPGEMEQDAEGKQIMQVLGKNMAWIMKVIRYAEKEFPPPETVAKTTTNFIR' A
#
# COMPACT_ATOMS: atom_id res chain seq x y z
N MET A 1 11.44 -0.76 1.94
CA MET A 1 10.08 -0.34 1.52
C MET A 1 9.17 -1.54 1.69
N ILE A 2 8.01 -1.37 2.33
CA ILE A 2 6.99 -2.43 2.46
C ILE A 2 5.73 -1.90 1.78
N MET A 3 5.22 -2.62 0.79
CA MET A 3 4.02 -2.22 0.05
C MET A 3 2.88 -3.20 0.35
N PRO A 4 1.87 -2.80 1.15
CA PRO A 4 0.64 -3.56 1.28
C PRO A 4 -0.15 -3.48 -0.05
N SER A 5 -0.74 -4.60 -0.46
CA SER A 5 -1.52 -4.71 -1.69
C SER A 5 -2.97 -5.12 -1.39
N SER A 6 -3.83 -5.00 -2.40
CA SER A 6 -5.18 -5.55 -2.42
C SER A 6 -5.27 -6.73 -3.40
N ASN A 7 -6.49 -7.02 -3.88
CA ASN A 7 -6.75 -8.05 -4.89
C ASN A 7 -6.12 -7.72 -6.25
N TYR A 8 -5.95 -6.44 -6.58
CA TYR A 8 -5.31 -5.95 -7.80
C TYR A 8 -4.81 -4.50 -7.59
N TRP A 9 -4.92 -3.62 -8.60
CA TRP A 9 -4.51 -2.23 -8.53
C TRP A 9 -5.23 -1.52 -7.38
N ASN A 10 -4.47 -0.89 -6.49
CA ASN A 10 -4.97 -0.10 -5.37
C ASN A 10 -5.59 1.23 -5.85
N VAL A 11 -6.71 1.17 -6.58
CA VAL A 11 -7.43 2.31 -7.16
C VAL A 11 -8.92 2.15 -6.92
N ALA A 12 -9.60 3.29 -6.77
CA ALA A 12 -11.05 3.42 -6.81
C ALA A 12 -11.38 4.69 -7.61
N HIS A 13 -12.55 4.73 -8.26
CA HIS A 13 -12.97 5.82 -9.14
C HIS A 13 -14.13 6.63 -8.56
N GLY A 14 -14.06 7.95 -8.76
CA GLY A 14 -15.12 8.90 -8.42
C GLY A 14 -14.63 10.32 -8.64
N LEU A 15 -15.40 11.16 -9.33
CA LEU A 15 -15.07 12.55 -9.60
C LEU A 15 -15.61 13.47 -8.49
N THR A 16 -16.85 13.23 -8.06
CA THR A 16 -17.51 14.02 -7.01
C THR A 16 -17.67 13.22 -5.71
N PRO A 17 -17.78 13.89 -4.55
CA PRO A 17 -17.99 13.19 -3.27
C PRO A 17 -19.19 12.24 -3.32
N GLY A 18 -18.97 10.99 -2.94
CA GLY A 18 -19.99 9.94 -2.95
C GLY A 18 -20.02 9.08 -4.22
N GLU A 19 -19.40 9.49 -5.33
CA GLU A 19 -19.36 8.64 -6.54
C GLU A 19 -18.52 7.37 -6.35
N MET A 20 -17.49 7.42 -5.50
CA MET A 20 -16.73 6.22 -5.12
C MET A 20 -17.60 5.16 -4.46
N GLU A 21 -18.72 5.53 -3.85
CA GLU A 21 -19.65 4.57 -3.26
C GLU A 21 -20.34 3.67 -4.31
N GLN A 22 -20.31 4.08 -5.58
CA GLN A 22 -20.87 3.37 -6.73
C GLN A 22 -19.83 2.47 -7.42
N ASP A 23 -18.53 2.68 -7.17
CA ASP A 23 -17.46 1.81 -7.62
C ASP A 23 -17.36 0.57 -6.71
N ALA A 24 -18.18 -0.44 -6.99
CA ALA A 24 -18.27 -1.65 -6.17
C ALA A 24 -16.92 -2.38 -6.06
N GLU A 25 -16.14 -2.43 -7.14
CA GLU A 25 -14.82 -3.07 -7.14
C GLU A 25 -13.82 -2.21 -6.35
N GLY A 26 -13.74 -0.91 -6.63
CA GLY A 26 -12.88 0.03 -5.91
C GLY A 26 -13.12 0.02 -4.40
N LYS A 27 -14.39 -0.07 -3.96
CA LYS A 27 -14.72 -0.25 -2.54
C LYS A 27 -14.17 -1.52 -1.95
N GLN A 28 -14.32 -2.64 -2.65
CA GLN A 28 -13.78 -3.93 -2.20
C GLN A 28 -12.24 -3.88 -2.14
N ILE A 29 -11.60 -3.29 -3.15
CA ILE A 29 -10.15 -3.06 -3.21
C ILE A 29 -9.70 -2.27 -1.98
N MET A 30 -10.35 -1.13 -1.67
CA MET A 30 -10.00 -0.32 -0.49
C MET A 30 -10.23 -1.07 0.82
N GLN A 31 -11.29 -1.87 0.91
CA GLN A 31 -11.55 -2.69 2.10
C GLN A 31 -10.46 -3.73 2.33
N VAL A 32 -10.04 -4.43 1.27
CA VAL A 32 -8.96 -5.44 1.35
C VAL A 32 -7.62 -4.75 1.66
N LEU A 33 -7.31 -3.65 0.97
CA LEU A 33 -6.08 -2.89 1.21
C LEU A 33 -5.97 -2.46 2.67
N GLY A 34 -7.03 -1.86 3.23
CA GLY A 34 -7.05 -1.41 4.62
C GLY A 34 -6.87 -2.56 5.62
N LYS A 35 -7.51 -3.71 5.38
CA LYS A 35 -7.32 -4.91 6.21
C LYS A 35 -5.87 -5.41 6.16
N ASN A 36 -5.28 -5.47 4.96
CA ASN A 36 -3.90 -5.92 4.78
C ASN A 36 -2.90 -4.95 5.42
N MET A 37 -3.10 -3.64 5.28
CA MET A 37 -2.32 -2.61 5.97
C MET A 37 -2.35 -2.82 7.49
N ALA A 38 -3.54 -2.93 8.07
CA ALA A 38 -3.71 -3.10 9.51
C ALA A 38 -3.03 -4.38 10.02
N TRP A 39 -3.18 -5.48 9.30
CA TRP A 39 -2.54 -6.74 9.63
C TRP A 39 -1.01 -6.66 9.55
N ILE A 40 -0.46 -6.13 8.46
CA ILE A 40 0.98 -5.98 8.27
C ILE A 40 1.60 -5.10 9.36
N MET A 41 0.99 -3.95 9.68
CA MET A 41 1.47 -3.08 10.77
C MET A 41 1.54 -3.83 12.11
N LYS A 42 0.54 -4.67 12.40
CA LYS A 42 0.52 -5.50 13.61
C LYS A 42 1.65 -6.53 13.57
N VAL A 43 1.80 -7.25 12.46
CA VAL A 43 2.85 -8.28 12.31
C VAL A 43 4.25 -7.69 12.46
N ILE A 44 4.54 -6.58 11.77
CA ILE A 44 5.84 -5.89 11.86
C ILE A 44 6.13 -5.52 13.31
N ARG A 45 5.17 -4.91 14.02
CA ARG A 45 5.34 -4.53 15.42
C ARG A 45 5.69 -5.71 16.33
N TYR A 46 5.14 -6.90 16.08
CA TYR A 46 5.48 -8.10 16.85
C TYR A 46 6.82 -8.72 16.43
N ALA A 47 7.20 -8.61 15.15
CA ALA A 47 8.39 -9.25 14.59
C ALA A 47 9.66 -8.37 14.69
N GLU A 48 9.53 -7.06 14.84
CA GLU A 48 10.62 -6.07 14.69
C GLU A 48 11.83 -6.35 15.60
N LYS A 49 11.62 -6.88 16.81
CA LYS A 49 12.72 -7.19 17.74
C LYS A 49 13.60 -8.33 17.24
N GLU A 50 12.97 -9.32 16.60
CA GLU A 50 13.62 -10.57 16.19
C GLU A 50 14.09 -10.47 14.74
N PHE A 51 13.37 -9.69 13.94
CA PHE A 51 13.63 -9.41 12.54
C PHE A 51 13.60 -7.89 12.32
N PRO A 52 14.71 -7.19 12.60
CA PRO A 52 14.78 -5.75 12.40
C PRO A 52 14.57 -5.40 10.92
N PRO A 53 14.08 -4.18 10.62
CA PRO A 53 13.89 -3.74 9.26
C PRO A 53 15.21 -3.76 8.46
N PRO A 54 15.16 -4.07 7.16
CA PRO A 54 16.36 -4.05 6.32
C PRO A 54 16.95 -2.64 6.24
N GLU A 55 18.27 -2.57 6.03
CA GLU A 55 18.97 -1.30 5.87
C GLU A 55 18.43 -0.50 4.67
N THR A 56 18.40 0.82 4.83
CA THR A 56 17.98 1.73 3.77
C THR A 56 19.08 1.87 2.73
N VAL A 57 18.76 1.60 1.47
CA VAL A 57 19.66 1.83 0.34
C VAL A 57 19.59 3.29 -0.09
N ALA A 58 20.73 3.95 -0.26
CA ALA A 58 20.79 5.31 -0.77
C ALA A 58 20.19 5.40 -2.17
N LYS A 59 19.38 6.44 -2.44
CA LYS A 59 18.76 6.64 -3.74
C LYS A 59 19.81 7.02 -4.78
N THR A 60 20.05 6.17 -5.77
CA THR A 60 20.84 6.50 -6.96
C THR A 60 19.96 7.21 -7.98
N THR A 61 20.32 8.44 -8.35
CA THR A 61 19.66 9.18 -9.44
C THR A 61 20.37 8.93 -10.75
N THR A 62 19.64 8.58 -11.80
CA THR A 62 20.18 8.39 -13.15
C THR A 62 19.62 9.47 -14.06
N ASN A 63 20.49 10.25 -14.72
CA ASN A 63 20.11 11.16 -15.78
C ASN A 63 20.23 10.44 -17.14
N PHE A 64 19.11 10.34 -17.86
CA PHE A 64 19.04 9.71 -19.18
C PHE A 64 19.31 10.68 -20.33
N ILE A 65 19.35 11.99 -20.06
CA ILE A 65 19.74 13.02 -21.01
C ILE A 65 21.19 13.43 -20.67
N ARG A 66 22.11 13.23 -21.61
CA ARG A 66 23.52 13.57 -21.47
C ARG A 66 23.85 14.82 -22.27
#